data_AF-A0A7Y8CZ35-F1
#
_entry.id   AF-A0A7Y8CZ35-F1
#
_cell.length_a   1.000
_cell.length_b   1.000
_cell.length_c   1.000
_cell.angle_alpha   90.00
_cell.angle_beta   90.00
_cell.angle_gamma   90.00
#
_symmetry.space_group_name_H-M   'P 1'
#
loop_
_entity.id
_entity.type
_entity.pdbx_description
1 polymer ?
#
loop_
_entity_poly.entity_id
_entity_poly.type
_entity_poly.pdbx_seq_one_letter_code
_entity_poly.pdbx_strand_id
1 'polypeptide(L)'
;MSSVTSISSVSTNVRQRVTPEEWEVRVKLAAAYRLAALYKWTDHIYTHFSARVPGPDEHFLINAFGLLFDEISASNLVKVDLDG
;
A
#
# COMPACT_ATOMS: atom_id res chain seq x y z
N MET A 1 21.23 -40.18 3.14
CA MET A 1 20.75 -39.35 2.03
C MET A 1 19.71 -38.40 2.59
N SER A 2 20.12 -37.19 2.94
CA SER A 2 19.28 -36.22 3.65
C SER A 2 18.51 -35.38 2.63
N SER A 3 17.19 -35.55 2.59
CA SER A 3 16.29 -34.79 1.74
C SER A 3 16.11 -33.39 2.32
N VAL A 4 16.59 -32.38 1.61
CA VAL A 4 16.38 -30.97 1.95
C VAL A 4 15.04 -30.54 1.34
N THR A 5 14.02 -30.33 2.17
CA THR A 5 12.76 -29.73 1.75
C THR A 5 12.97 -28.23 1.55
N SER A 6 12.77 -27.76 0.32
CA SER A 6 12.85 -26.34 -0.04
C SER A 6 11.70 -25.56 0.60
N ILE A 7 12.02 -24.62 1.50
CA ILE A 7 11.03 -23.68 2.04
C ILE A 7 10.98 -22.48 1.09
N SER A 8 10.03 -22.48 0.16
CA SER A 8 9.66 -21.30 -0.62
C SER A 8 8.54 -20.55 0.11
N SER A 9 8.90 -19.61 0.99
CA SER A 9 7.94 -18.62 1.50
C SER A 9 7.58 -17.64 0.38
N VAL A 10 6.63 -18.02 -0.47
CA VAL A 10 6.10 -17.12 -1.50
C VAL A 10 5.30 -16.03 -0.79
N SER A 11 5.91 -14.85 -0.63
CA SER A 11 5.20 -13.61 -0.33
C SER A 11 4.11 -13.41 -1.39
N THR A 12 2.86 -13.77 -1.07
CA THR A 12 1.74 -13.66 -2.00
C THR A 12 1.56 -12.20 -2.41
N ASN A 13 1.54 -11.94 -3.72
CA ASN A 13 1.46 -10.59 -4.27
C ASN A 13 0.14 -9.92 -3.84
N VAL A 14 0.20 -8.70 -3.28
CA VAL A 14 -0.99 -7.98 -2.79
C VAL A 14 -2.08 -7.85 -3.85
N ARG A 15 -1.70 -7.69 -5.12
CA ARG A 15 -2.64 -7.62 -6.25
C ARG A 15 -3.52 -8.86 -6.39
N GLN A 16 -3.03 -10.03 -6.01
CA GLN A 16 -3.75 -11.30 -6.15
C GLN A 16 -4.79 -11.53 -5.05
N ARG A 17 -4.76 -10.74 -3.96
CA ARG A 17 -5.62 -10.91 -2.77
C ARG A 17 -6.61 -9.77 -2.54
N VAL A 18 -6.67 -8.81 -3.45
CA VAL A 18 -7.57 -7.64 -3.36
C VAL A 18 -8.47 -7.58 -4.58
N THR A 19 -9.59 -6.88 -4.49
CA THR A 19 -10.47 -6.67 -5.63
C THR A 19 -9.79 -5.80 -6.71
N PRO A 20 -10.21 -5.91 -7.99
CA PRO A 20 -9.72 -5.03 -9.04
C PRO A 20 -9.90 -3.54 -8.70
N GLU A 21 -11.02 -3.19 -8.05
CA GLU A 21 -11.34 -1.82 -7.67
C GLU A 21 -10.44 -1.32 -6.54
N GLU A 22 -10.16 -2.14 -5.52
CA GLU A 22 -9.17 -1.80 -4.48
C GLU A 22 -7.78 -1.61 -5.12
N TRP A 23 -7.39 -2.47 -6.06
CA TRP A 23 -6.10 -2.37 -6.73
C TRP A 23 -5.95 -1.06 -7.53
N GLU A 24 -6.99 -0.63 -8.24
CA GLU A 24 -6.97 0.65 -8.93
C GLU A 24 -6.77 1.83 -7.98
N VAL A 25 -7.46 1.84 -6.84
CA VAL A 25 -7.29 2.90 -5.84
C VAL A 25 -5.89 2.86 -5.24
N ARG A 26 -5.32 1.67 -4.97
CA ARG A 26 -3.92 1.52 -4.54
C ARG A 26 -2.94 2.13 -5.54
N VAL A 27 -3.13 1.89 -6.84
CA VAL A 27 -2.27 2.45 -7.90
C VAL A 27 -2.40 3.98 -7.95
N LYS A 28 -3.64 4.51 -7.95
CA LYS A 28 -3.90 5.95 -8.00
C LYS A 28 -3.36 6.67 -6.77
N LEU A 29 -3.57 6.11 -5.58
CA LEU A 29 -3.05 6.67 -4.33
C LEU A 29 -1.52 6.64 -4.29
N ALA A 30 -0.88 5.53 -4.69
CA ALA A 30 0.58 5.47 -4.78
C ALA A 30 1.12 6.51 -5.78
N ALA A 31 0.47 6.71 -6.92
CA ALA A 31 0.84 7.77 -7.85
C ALA A 31 0.71 9.17 -7.23
N ALA A 32 -0.35 9.43 -6.45
CA ALA A 32 -0.53 10.70 -5.75
C ALA A 32 0.61 10.98 -4.74
N TYR A 33 1.02 9.97 -3.96
CA TYR A 33 2.21 10.08 -3.09
C TYR A 33 3.47 10.45 -3.89
N ARG A 34 3.73 9.75 -5.00
CA ARG A 34 4.90 10.00 -5.86
C ARG A 34 4.85 11.39 -6.51
N LEU A 35 3.68 11.86 -6.91
CA LEU A 35 3.49 13.21 -7.43
C LEU A 35 3.76 14.26 -6.35
N ALA A 36 3.27 14.06 -5.12
CA ALA A 36 3.58 14.96 -4.02
C ALA A 36 5.08 15.02 -3.69
N ALA A 37 5.80 13.89 -3.78
CA ALA A 37 7.26 13.89 -3.70
C ALA A 37 7.91 14.70 -4.84
N LEU A 38 7.48 14.48 -6.09
CA LEU A 38 7.97 15.21 -7.26
C LEU A 38 7.75 16.73 -7.14
N TYR A 39 6.59 17.15 -6.64
CA TYR A 39 6.23 18.56 -6.45
C TYR A 39 6.70 19.15 -5.12
N LYS A 40 7.46 18.40 -4.31
CA LYS A 40 8.01 18.83 -3.02
C LYS A 40 6.95 19.29 -2.02
N TRP A 41 5.81 18.59 -1.97
CA TRP A 41 4.74 18.84 -0.99
C TRP A 41 4.91 18.01 0.29
N THR A 42 6.04 17.32 0.43
CA THR A 42 6.33 16.39 1.52
C THR A 42 6.94 17.09 2.72
N ASP A 43 6.59 16.63 3.93
CA ASP A 43 7.29 16.95 5.17
C ASP A 43 7.92 15.69 5.77
N HIS A 44 9.03 15.26 5.17
CA HIS A 44 9.73 14.00 5.50
C HIS A 44 8.78 12.79 5.58
N ILE A 45 8.56 12.21 6.76
CA ILE A 45 7.72 11.01 6.99
C ILE A 45 6.38 11.33 7.67
N TYR A 46 6.06 12.61 7.91
CA TYR A 46 4.98 12.99 8.82
C TYR A 46 3.63 13.23 8.13
N THR A 47 3.62 13.41 6.81
CA THR A 47 2.40 13.60 6.02
C THR A 47 1.74 12.29 5.61
N HIS A 48 0.44 12.33 5.31
CA HIS A 48 -0.34 11.18 4.84
C HIS A 48 -1.44 11.60 3.86
N PHE A 49 -1.74 10.73 2.90
CA PHE A 49 -2.94 10.77 2.06
C PHE A 49 -3.75 9.50 2.28
N SER A 50 -5.06 9.62 2.41
CA SER A 50 -5.95 8.46 2.52
C SER A 50 -6.91 8.36 1.33
N ALA A 51 -7.33 7.14 1.03
CA ALA A 51 -8.39 6.88 0.06
C ALA A 51 -9.29 5.75 0.55
N ARG A 52 -10.62 5.90 0.45
CA ARG A 52 -11.57 4.85 0.80
C ARG A 52 -11.44 3.68 -0.17
N VAL A 53 -11.46 2.46 0.35
CA VAL A 53 -11.54 1.25 -0.48
C VAL A 53 -12.97 1.12 -1.02
N PRO A 54 -13.17 0.91 -2.33
CA PRO A 54 -14.48 0.64 -2.89
C PRO A 54 -15.04 -0.69 -2.34
N GLY A 55 -16.26 -0.66 -1.82
CA GLY A 55 -16.87 -1.83 -1.20
C GLY A 55 -17.79 -1.48 -0.02
N PRO A 56 -18.43 -2.51 0.56
CA PRO A 56 -19.36 -2.35 1.68
C PRO A 56 -18.64 -1.93 2.97
N ASP A 57 -17.40 -2.35 3.16
CA ASP A 57 -16.64 -2.07 4.38
C ASP A 57 -16.13 -0.63 4.44
N GLU A 58 -16.00 -0.09 5.65
CA GLU A 58 -15.41 1.23 5.92
C GLU A 58 -13.89 1.14 6.06
N HIS A 59 -13.24 0.64 5.01
CA HIS A 59 -11.78 0.53 4.95
C HIS A 59 -11.14 1.69 4.18
N PHE A 60 -9.93 2.08 4.61
CA PHE A 60 -9.13 3.12 4.00
C PHE A 60 -7.72 2.62 3.67
N LEU A 61 -7.08 3.23 2.68
CA LEU A 61 -5.68 3.03 2.34
C LEU A 61 -4.86 4.21 2.84
N ILE A 62 -3.69 3.94 3.45
CA ILE A 62 -2.75 4.96 3.96
C ILE A 62 -1.30 4.48 3.79
N ASN A 63 -0.32 5.39 3.85
CA ASN A 63 1.10 5.02 3.84
C ASN A 63 1.50 4.24 5.09
N ALA A 64 2.41 3.27 4.93
CA ALA A 64 3.10 2.69 6.09
C ALA A 64 3.96 3.77 6.75
N PHE A 65 3.84 3.90 8.08
CA PHE A 65 4.61 4.88 8.83
C PHE A 65 6.12 4.59 8.73
N GLY A 66 6.90 5.65 8.52
CA GLY A 66 8.36 5.57 8.34
C GLY A 66 8.84 5.54 6.89
N LEU A 67 7.94 5.39 5.92
CA LEU A 67 8.28 5.51 4.49
C LEU A 67 8.21 6.96 4.02
N LEU A 68 9.17 7.35 3.18
CA LEU A 68 9.09 8.56 2.38
C LEU A 68 8.04 8.39 1.27
N PHE A 69 7.52 9.52 0.78
CA PHE A 69 6.49 9.51 -0.28
C PHE A 69 6.99 8.88 -1.59
N ASP A 70 8.30 8.96 -1.87
CA ASP A 70 8.97 8.31 -2.98
C ASP A 70 9.39 6.85 -2.69
N GLU A 71 8.88 6.25 -1.63
CA GLU A 71 9.00 4.81 -1.37
C GLU A 71 7.64 4.11 -1.47
N ILE A 72 6.55 4.87 -1.54
CA ILE A 72 5.19 4.33 -1.63
C ILE A 72 4.95 3.58 -2.94
N SER A 73 4.30 2.43 -2.87
CA SER A 73 3.86 1.62 -4.00
C SER A 73 2.46 1.08 -3.73
N ALA A 74 1.75 0.64 -4.78
CA ALA A 74 0.42 0.05 -4.62
C ALA A 74 0.39 -1.13 -3.63
N SER A 75 1.48 -1.90 -3.60
CA SER A 75 1.61 -3.11 -2.78
C SER A 75 1.96 -2.83 -1.31
N ASN A 76 2.59 -1.70 -0.98
CA ASN A 76 3.01 -1.39 0.40
C ASN A 76 2.07 -0.42 1.14
N LEU A 77 1.00 0.06 0.48
CA LEU A 77 -0.09 0.76 1.15
C LEU A 77 -0.77 -0.15 2.18
N VAL A 78 -1.00 0.40 3.36
CA VAL A 78 -1.68 -0.27 4.47
C VAL A 78 -3.18 -0.06 4.31
N LYS A 79 -3.96 -1.12 4.53
CA LYS A 79 -5.42 -1.03 4.65
C LYS A 79 -5.77 -1.01 6.14
N VAL A 80 -6.54 -0.02 6.55
CA VAL A 80 -7.00 0.23 7.92
C VAL A 80 -8.52 0.31 7.95
N ASP A 81 -9.12 0.04 9.11
CA ASP A 81 -10.54 0.28 9.35
C ASP A 81 -10.77 1.72 9.83
N LEU A 82 -11.97 2.02 10.34
CA LEU A 82 -12.32 3.36 10.79
C LEU A 82 -11.60 3.77 12.09
N ASP A 83 -11.19 2.80 12.90
CA ASP A 83 -10.55 3.05 14.19
C ASP A 83 -9.03 3.26 14.06
N GLY A 84 -8.44 2.85 12.92
CA GLY A 84 -7.05 3.11 12.53
C GLY A 84 -6.18 1.86 12.48
#